data_AF-A0A8S8YSZ8-F1
#
_entry.id   AF-A0A8S8YSZ8-F1
#
_cell.length_a   1.000
_cell.length_b   1.000
_cell.length_c   1.000
_cell.angle_alpha   90.00
_cell.angle_beta   90.00
_cell.angle_gamma   90.00
#
_symmetry.space_group_name_H-M   'P 1'
#
loop_
_entity.id
_entity.type
_entity.pdbx_description
1 polymer ?
#
loop_
_entity_poly.entity_id
_entity_poly.type
_entity_poly.pdbx_seq_one_letter_code
_entity_poly.pdbx_strand_id
1 'polypeptide(L)'
;MYKAHFSQQLGWVFRCSIKCLRAALHSHLNPSTPLDPIRLAKMAHSAEATAQKGRASPTDTATSALGGCVVVSGQHVTGTRHVFDTSLETPEGSRSWAINVVDLPADIDDAWLVVGYSGTALQLERVVAKVANLISESPQRMEEMEAIAILRERD
;
A
#
# COMPACT_ATOMS: atom_id res chain seq x y z
N MET A 1 4.52 25.19 -29.63
CA MET A 1 4.19 23.76 -29.45
C MET A 1 4.87 23.30 -28.17
N TYR A 2 4.19 23.44 -27.02
CA TYR A 2 4.77 23.10 -25.71
C TYR A 2 4.58 21.60 -25.46
N LYS A 3 5.68 20.84 -25.46
CA LYS A 3 5.73 19.47 -24.92
C LYS A 3 5.77 19.59 -23.39
N ALA A 4 4.63 19.36 -22.73
CA ALA A 4 4.61 19.23 -21.27
C ALA A 4 5.19 17.86 -20.89
N HIS A 5 6.39 17.87 -20.31
CA HIS A 5 6.94 16.74 -19.55
C HIS A 5 6.14 16.60 -18.26
N PHE A 6 5.06 15.82 -18.31
CA PHE A 6 4.22 15.49 -17.16
C PHE A 6 4.79 14.24 -16.47
N SER A 7 5.94 14.38 -15.80
CA SER A 7 6.62 13.27 -15.14
C SER A 7 6.49 13.36 -13.61
N GLN A 8 5.73 12.40 -13.06
CA GLN A 8 5.97 11.73 -11.77
C GLN A 8 5.75 12.45 -10.44
N GLN A 9 5.60 13.78 -10.39
CA GLN A 9 5.31 14.46 -9.12
C GLN A 9 3.85 14.25 -8.64
N LEU A 10 2.95 13.83 -9.53
CA LEU A 10 1.53 13.56 -9.26
C LEU A 10 1.23 12.15 -8.72
N GLY A 11 2.17 11.21 -8.79
CA GLY A 11 1.93 9.82 -8.36
C GLY A 11 1.63 9.66 -6.87
N TRP A 12 2.15 10.57 -6.04
CA TRP A 12 2.06 10.50 -4.58
C TRP A 12 0.80 11.17 -4.03
N VAL A 13 0.42 12.31 -4.61
CA VAL A 13 -0.84 12.97 -4.28
C VAL A 13 -2.03 12.09 -4.74
N PHE A 14 -1.89 11.30 -5.80
CA PHE A 14 -2.97 10.46 -6.33
C PHE A 14 -3.41 9.31 -5.40
N ARG A 15 -2.51 8.75 -4.58
CA ARG A 15 -2.77 7.52 -3.77
C ARG A 15 -3.81 7.73 -2.66
N CYS A 16 -3.71 8.83 -1.92
CA CYS A 16 -4.69 9.17 -0.88
C CYS A 16 -5.93 9.89 -1.45
N SER A 17 -5.75 10.67 -2.54
CA SER A 17 -6.79 11.56 -3.08
C SER A 17 -7.99 10.82 -3.67
N ILE A 18 -7.78 9.67 -4.33
CA ILE A 18 -8.88 8.98 -5.03
C ILE A 18 -9.90 8.39 -4.05
N LYS A 19 -9.44 7.98 -2.85
CA LYS A 19 -10.29 7.52 -1.76
C LYS A 19 -11.12 8.66 -1.18
N CYS A 20 -10.48 9.77 -0.83
CA CYS A 20 -11.14 10.93 -0.24
C CYS A 20 -12.22 11.49 -1.17
N LEU A 21 -11.91 11.59 -2.48
CA LEU A 21 -12.86 12.00 -3.50
C LEU A 21 -14.07 11.06 -3.56
N ARG A 22 -13.83 9.75 -3.53
CA ARG A 22 -14.90 8.74 -3.57
C ARG A 22 -15.78 8.75 -2.32
N ALA A 23 -15.20 8.91 -1.15
CA ALA A 23 -15.94 9.05 0.11
C ALA A 23 -16.81 10.32 0.11
N ALA A 24 -16.27 11.44 -0.37
CA ALA A 24 -17.00 12.69 -0.51
C ALA A 24 -18.18 12.58 -1.50
N LEU A 25 -17.93 11.99 -2.69
CA LEU A 25 -18.98 11.75 -3.68
C LEU A 25 -20.08 10.82 -3.15
N HIS A 26 -19.72 9.74 -2.45
CA HIS A 26 -20.70 8.84 -1.86
C HIS A 26 -21.58 9.55 -0.82
N SER A 27 -20.96 10.36 0.05
CA SER A 27 -21.68 11.13 1.08
C SER A 27 -22.61 12.17 0.45
N HIS A 28 -22.22 12.74 -0.71
CA HIS A 28 -23.05 13.70 -1.43
C HIS A 28 -24.23 13.04 -2.16
N LEU A 29 -24.01 11.89 -2.81
CA LEU A 29 -25.02 11.20 -3.60
C LEU A 29 -25.96 10.33 -2.75
N ASN A 30 -25.48 9.81 -1.62
CA ASN A 30 -26.21 8.88 -0.75
C ASN A 30 -26.01 9.25 0.73
N PRO A 31 -26.51 10.41 1.19
CA PRO A 31 -26.22 10.92 2.54
C PRO A 31 -26.75 10.03 3.66
N SER A 32 -27.79 9.23 3.42
CA SER A 32 -28.38 8.30 4.38
C SER A 32 -27.72 6.91 4.40
N THR A 33 -26.79 6.65 3.48
CA THR A 33 -26.14 5.35 3.34
C THR A 33 -24.75 5.41 3.97
N PRO A 34 -24.45 4.56 4.97
CA PRO A 34 -23.13 4.54 5.56
C PRO A 34 -22.07 4.04 4.56
N LEU A 35 -20.87 4.61 4.67
CA LEU A 35 -19.73 4.18 3.88
C LEU A 35 -19.30 2.78 4.30
N ASP A 36 -19.23 1.86 3.34
CA ASP A 36 -18.60 0.55 3.51
C ASP A 36 -17.07 0.67 3.27
N PRO A 37 -16.23 0.50 4.31
CA PRO A 37 -14.78 0.64 4.20
C PRO A 37 -14.14 -0.37 3.24
N ILE A 38 -14.66 -1.60 3.18
CA ILE A 38 -14.12 -2.65 2.31
C ILE A 38 -14.41 -2.30 0.86
N ARG A 39 -15.64 -1.88 0.55
CA ARG A 39 -15.98 -1.40 -0.79
C ARG A 39 -15.18 -0.16 -1.15
N LEU A 40 -14.91 0.73 -0.19
CA LEU A 40 -14.05 1.91 -0.39
C LEU A 40 -12.63 1.52 -0.77
N ALA A 41 -12.02 0.58 -0.03
CA ALA A 41 -10.68 0.05 -0.31
C ALA A 41 -10.60 -0.58 -1.70
N LYS A 42 -11.51 -1.51 -2.03
CA LYS A 42 -11.48 -2.24 -3.31
C LYS A 42 -11.62 -1.32 -4.52
N MET A 43 -12.53 -0.36 -4.46
CA MET A 43 -12.72 0.58 -5.57
C MET A 43 -11.59 1.60 -5.69
N ALA A 44 -11.00 2.05 -4.56
CA ALA A 44 -9.83 2.90 -4.60
C ALA A 44 -8.61 2.16 -5.19
N HIS A 45 -8.39 0.90 -4.78
CA HIS A 45 -7.33 0.05 -5.35
C HIS A 45 -7.50 -0.15 -6.85
N SER A 46 -8.72 -0.46 -7.30
CA SER A 46 -9.02 -0.61 -8.73
C SER A 46 -8.77 0.69 -9.51
N ALA A 47 -9.25 1.83 -9.02
CA ALA A 47 -9.06 3.11 -9.69
C ALA A 47 -7.57 3.53 -9.74
N GLU A 48 -6.82 3.27 -8.66
CA GLU A 48 -5.38 3.50 -8.62
C GLU A 48 -4.63 2.59 -9.61
N ALA A 49 -4.98 1.29 -9.63
CA ALA A 49 -4.41 0.34 -10.58
C ALA A 49 -4.66 0.79 -12.02
N THR A 50 -5.89 1.21 -12.36
CA THR A 50 -6.20 1.75 -13.69
C THR A 50 -5.34 2.97 -14.03
N ALA A 51 -5.19 3.92 -13.11
CA ALA A 51 -4.36 5.11 -13.31
C ALA A 51 -2.87 4.76 -13.50
N GLN A 52 -2.40 3.67 -12.89
CA GLN A 52 -1.01 3.19 -12.94
C GLN A 52 -0.81 2.04 -13.94
N LYS A 53 -1.67 1.93 -14.96
CA LYS A 53 -1.57 0.90 -16.03
C LYS A 53 -1.54 -0.54 -15.51
N GLY A 54 -2.39 -0.82 -14.53
CA GLY A 54 -2.54 -2.14 -13.91
C GLY A 54 -1.48 -2.45 -12.85
N ARG A 55 -0.70 -1.47 -12.38
CA ARG A 55 0.38 -1.72 -11.41
C ARG A 55 0.19 -0.92 -10.13
N ALA A 56 -0.61 -1.43 -9.21
CA ALA A 56 -0.76 -0.88 -7.87
C ALA A 56 -1.01 -1.97 -6.81
N SER A 57 -0.41 -1.82 -5.63
CA SER A 57 -0.72 -2.66 -4.46
C SER A 57 -1.86 -2.05 -3.65
N PRO A 58 -2.66 -2.86 -2.93
CA PRO A 58 -3.75 -2.33 -2.13
C PRO A 58 -3.30 -1.63 -0.84
N THR A 59 -2.02 -1.67 -0.47
CA THR A 59 -1.48 -1.20 0.83
C THR A 59 -2.00 0.17 1.27
N ASP A 60 -1.80 1.20 0.45
CA ASP A 60 -2.20 2.57 0.81
C ASP A 60 -3.72 2.72 0.89
N THR A 61 -4.44 2.06 -0.04
CA THR A 61 -5.90 2.11 -0.14
C THR A 61 -6.61 1.35 0.98
N ALA A 62 -6.07 0.20 1.39
CA ALA A 62 -6.59 -0.63 2.48
C ALA A 62 -6.33 0.04 3.84
N THR A 63 -5.09 0.49 4.07
CA THR A 63 -4.71 1.21 5.31
C THR A 63 -5.54 2.46 5.49
N SER A 64 -5.64 3.27 4.43
CA SER A 64 -6.43 4.49 4.51
C SER A 64 -7.90 4.19 4.76
N ALA A 65 -8.50 3.17 4.12
CA ALA A 65 -9.93 2.87 4.22
C ALA A 65 -10.35 2.21 5.54
N LEU A 66 -9.57 1.26 6.04
CA LEU A 66 -9.88 0.54 7.27
C LEU A 66 -9.46 1.30 8.53
N GLY A 67 -8.42 2.13 8.43
CA GLY A 67 -7.76 2.73 9.60
C GLY A 67 -6.98 1.68 10.42
N GLY A 68 -6.37 2.14 11.52
CA GLY A 68 -5.60 1.27 12.42
C GLY A 68 -4.34 0.68 11.77
N CYS A 69 -3.96 -0.52 12.21
CA CYS A 69 -2.80 -1.26 11.70
C CYS A 69 -3.27 -2.35 10.72
N VAL A 70 -2.88 -2.22 9.45
CA VAL A 70 -3.28 -3.12 8.36
C VAL A 70 -2.08 -3.92 7.86
N VAL A 71 -2.27 -5.23 7.71
CA VAL A 71 -1.29 -6.16 7.16
C VAL A 71 -1.76 -6.60 5.78
N VAL A 72 -0.94 -6.32 4.77
CA VAL A 72 -1.16 -6.75 3.38
C VAL A 72 -0.13 -7.81 3.03
N SER A 73 -0.60 -9.01 2.73
CA SER A 73 0.22 -10.19 2.51
C SER A 73 -0.30 -11.01 1.34
N GLY A 74 0.52 -11.92 0.80
CA GLY A 74 0.07 -12.84 -0.24
C GLY A 74 -0.86 -13.94 0.27
N GLN A 75 -0.91 -14.17 1.58
CA GLN A 75 -1.65 -15.24 2.26
C GLN A 75 -2.21 -14.73 3.60
N HIS A 76 -3.13 -15.47 4.22
CA HIS A 76 -3.67 -15.13 5.54
C HIS A 76 -2.56 -15.23 6.60
N VAL A 77 -2.53 -14.29 7.55
CA VAL A 77 -1.44 -14.19 8.55
C VAL A 77 -1.98 -14.59 9.93
N THR A 78 -1.37 -15.61 10.54
CA THR A 78 -1.70 -16.05 11.90
C THR A 78 -1.49 -14.92 12.89
N GLY A 79 -2.38 -14.79 13.88
CA GLY A 79 -2.32 -13.70 14.87
C GLY A 79 -2.89 -12.37 14.38
N THR A 80 -3.40 -12.31 13.13
CA THR A 80 -4.14 -11.16 12.61
C THR A 80 -5.59 -11.53 12.34
N ARG A 81 -6.47 -10.52 12.29
CA ARG A 81 -7.86 -10.71 11.92
C ARG A 81 -8.03 -10.45 10.43
N HIS A 82 -8.41 -11.49 9.69
CA HIS A 82 -8.69 -11.37 8.27
C HIS A 82 -9.90 -10.45 8.00
N VAL A 83 -9.82 -9.63 6.95
CA VAL A 83 -10.91 -8.73 6.55
C VAL A 83 -11.43 -9.06 5.16
N PHE A 84 -10.55 -9.10 4.14
CA PHE A 84 -10.94 -9.48 2.79
C PHE A 84 -9.75 -9.85 1.91
N ASP A 85 -10.02 -10.59 0.84
CA ASP A 85 -9.08 -10.82 -0.25
C ASP A 85 -9.35 -9.90 -1.45
N THR A 86 -8.29 -9.55 -2.17
CA THR A 86 -8.33 -8.80 -3.43
C THR A 86 -7.27 -9.29 -4.40
N SER A 87 -7.54 -9.17 -5.70
CA SER A 87 -6.60 -9.53 -6.75
C SER A 87 -6.62 -8.50 -7.87
N LEU A 88 -5.52 -8.45 -8.63
CA LEU A 88 -5.34 -7.58 -9.77
C LEU A 88 -4.60 -8.34 -10.87
N GLU A 89 -5.23 -8.41 -12.04
CA GLU A 89 -4.57 -8.89 -13.24
C GLU A 89 -3.60 -7.81 -13.75
N THR A 90 -2.32 -8.18 -13.81
CA THR A 90 -1.27 -7.33 -14.37
C THR A 90 -0.74 -7.96 -15.65
N PRO A 91 -0.11 -7.18 -16.56
CA PRO A 91 0.55 -7.75 -17.73
C PRO A 91 1.63 -8.79 -17.37
N GLU A 92 2.17 -8.72 -16.15
CA GLU A 92 3.19 -9.63 -15.63
C GLU A 92 2.60 -10.86 -14.89
N GLY A 93 1.27 -10.96 -14.80
CA GLY A 93 0.56 -12.05 -14.13
C GLY A 93 -0.42 -11.57 -13.06
N SER A 94 -1.27 -12.49 -12.60
CA SER A 94 -2.23 -12.22 -11.53
C SER A 94 -1.51 -12.03 -10.20
N ARG A 95 -1.87 -10.98 -9.47
CA ARG A 95 -1.41 -10.75 -8.10
C ARG A 95 -2.60 -10.80 -7.16
N SER A 96 -2.45 -11.53 -6.07
CA SER A 96 -3.48 -11.68 -5.04
C SER A 96 -2.93 -11.24 -3.68
N TRP A 97 -3.80 -10.65 -2.88
CA TRP A 97 -3.49 -10.17 -1.54
C TRP A 97 -4.61 -10.53 -0.57
N ALA A 98 -4.20 -10.96 0.62
CA ALA A 98 -5.03 -11.04 1.80
C ALA A 98 -4.83 -9.76 2.63
N ILE A 99 -5.94 -9.11 2.97
CA ILE A 99 -5.96 -7.92 3.82
C ILE A 99 -6.39 -8.32 5.21
N ASN A 100 -5.51 -8.10 6.18
CA ASN A 100 -5.73 -8.41 7.58
C ASN A 100 -5.54 -7.14 8.41
N VAL A 101 -6.10 -7.14 9.61
CA VAL A 101 -5.90 -6.06 10.60
C VAL A 101 -5.31 -6.63 11.88
N VAL A 102 -4.47 -5.84 12.52
CA VAL A 102 -3.93 -6.16 13.84
C VAL A 102 -4.80 -5.46 14.87
N ASP A 103 -5.36 -6.25 15.77
CA ASP A 103 -5.97 -5.73 16.99
C ASP A 103 -4.81 -5.39 17.94
N LEU A 104 -4.47 -4.09 18.03
CA LEU A 104 -3.34 -3.62 18.83
C LEU A 104 -3.60 -3.92 20.31
N PRO A 105 -2.60 -4.44 21.05
CA PRO A 105 -2.77 -4.72 22.46
C PRO A 105 -2.91 -3.42 23.25
N ALA A 106 -3.63 -3.46 24.37
CA ALA A 106 -3.97 -2.26 25.15
C ALA A 106 -2.75 -1.58 25.79
N ASP A 107 -1.63 -2.29 25.92
CA ASP A 107 -0.35 -1.78 26.45
C ASP A 107 0.48 -1.02 25.40
N ILE A 108 0.01 -0.91 24.16
CA ILE A 108 0.70 -0.14 23.11
C ILE A 108 0.75 1.37 23.42
N ASP A 109 -0.12 1.86 24.30
CA ASP A 109 -0.15 3.26 24.73
C ASP A 109 1.15 3.68 25.44
N ASP A 110 1.92 2.72 25.97
CA ASP A 110 3.22 2.95 26.59
C ASP A 110 4.40 2.94 25.57
N ALA A 111 4.13 2.65 24.30
CA ALA A 111 5.12 2.62 23.24
C ALA A 111 5.23 3.97 22.51
N TRP A 112 6.46 4.36 22.15
CA TRP A 112 6.74 5.64 21.49
C TRP A 112 7.32 5.42 20.10
N LEU A 113 6.62 5.90 19.07
CA LEU A 113 7.13 5.99 17.70
C LEU A 113 7.48 7.45 17.38
N VAL A 114 8.76 7.76 17.24
CA VAL A 114 9.23 9.09 16.84
C VAL A 114 9.36 9.13 15.32
N VAL A 115 8.51 9.93 14.66
CA VAL A 115 8.55 10.15 13.21
C VAL A 115 9.22 11.50 12.91
N GLY A 116 10.42 11.46 12.32
CA GLY A 116 11.13 12.66 11.88
C GLY A 116 10.86 12.98 10.41
N TYR A 117 10.53 14.23 10.09
CA TYR A 117 10.43 14.71 8.70
C TYR A 117 11.73 15.40 8.27
N SER A 118 12.42 14.82 7.29
CA SER A 118 13.72 15.30 6.80
C SER A 118 13.65 16.48 5.83
N GLY A 119 12.46 16.91 5.41
CA GLY A 119 12.29 17.99 4.42
C GLY A 119 12.67 17.62 2.97
N THR A 120 13.30 16.46 2.76
CA THR A 120 13.69 15.98 1.43
C THR A 120 12.80 14.82 1.00
N ALA A 121 12.07 14.99 -0.10
CA ALA A 121 11.33 13.88 -0.69
C ALA A 121 12.32 12.86 -1.26
N LEU A 122 12.26 11.62 -0.79
CA LEU A 122 12.98 10.52 -1.40
C LEU A 122 12.37 10.22 -2.77
N GLN A 123 13.20 10.25 -3.81
CA GLN A 123 12.82 9.73 -5.12
C GLN A 123 12.78 8.20 -5.03
N LEU A 124 11.66 7.63 -4.58
CA LEU A 124 11.49 6.18 -4.37
C LEU A 124 11.87 5.38 -5.62
N GLU A 125 11.58 5.89 -6.81
CA GLU A 125 12.00 5.26 -8.07
C GLU A 125 13.52 5.08 -8.16
N ARG A 126 14.29 6.07 -7.69
CA ARG A 126 15.75 5.99 -7.64
C ARG A 126 16.25 5.04 -6.56
N VAL A 127 15.50 4.87 -5.47
CA VAL A 127 15.80 3.89 -4.42
C VAL A 127 15.49 2.48 -4.88
N VAL A 128 14.31 2.25 -5.48
CA VAL A 128 13.89 0.96 -6.04
C VAL A 128 14.79 0.55 -7.21
N ALA A 129 15.13 1.47 -8.12
CA ALA A 129 16.08 1.21 -9.20
C ALA A 129 17.48 0.89 -8.66
N LYS A 130 17.93 1.58 -7.60
CA LYS A 130 19.20 1.25 -6.94
C LYS A 130 19.17 -0.15 -6.32
N VAL A 131 18.09 -0.54 -5.64
CA VAL A 131 17.95 -1.88 -5.05
C VAL A 131 17.92 -2.95 -6.13
N ALA A 132 17.16 -2.75 -7.21
CA ALA A 132 17.12 -3.67 -8.34
C ALA A 132 18.50 -3.82 -9.01
N ASN A 133 19.23 -2.72 -9.21
CA ASN A 133 20.58 -2.76 -9.75
C ASN A 133 21.56 -3.49 -8.81
N LEU A 134 21.51 -3.20 -7.51
CA LEU A 134 22.36 -3.85 -6.50
C LEU A 134 22.14 -5.37 -6.43
N ILE A 135 20.90 -5.82 -6.62
CA ILE A 135 20.55 -7.24 -6.74
C ILE A 135 21.11 -7.84 -8.04
N SER A 136 21.03 -7.11 -9.15
CA SER A 136 21.55 -7.58 -10.45
C SER A 136 23.08 -7.70 -10.48
N GLU A 137 23.79 -6.80 -9.78
CA GLU A 137 25.26 -6.76 -9.71
C GLU A 137 25.84 -7.74 -8.70
N SER A 138 25.06 -8.18 -7.70
CA SER A 138 25.51 -9.12 -6.68
C SER A 138 24.34 -10.00 -6.20
N PRO A 139 24.04 -11.10 -6.92
CA PRO A 139 22.92 -11.98 -6.61
C PRO A 139 22.96 -12.56 -5.18
N GLN A 140 24.15 -12.70 -4.58
CA GLN A 140 24.31 -13.16 -3.19
C GLN A 140 23.65 -12.21 -2.17
N ARG A 141 23.41 -10.94 -2.51
CA ARG A 141 22.68 -10.01 -1.63
C ARG A 141 21.20 -10.33 -1.49
N MET A 142 20.64 -11.14 -2.40
CA MET A 142 19.29 -11.66 -2.23
C MET A 142 19.23 -12.63 -1.05
N GLU A 143 20.27 -13.46 -0.85
CA GLU A 143 20.36 -14.40 0.28
C GLU A 143 20.46 -13.65 1.60
N GLU A 144 21.15 -12.51 1.65
CA GLU A 144 21.18 -11.62 2.84
C GLU A 144 19.81 -11.00 3.12
N MET A 145 19.07 -10.61 2.08
CA MET A 145 17.73 -10.03 2.20
C MET A 145 16.69 -11.08 2.66
N GLU A 146 16.82 -12.32 2.18
CA GLU A 146 16.04 -13.47 2.66
C GLU A 146 16.43 -13.85 4.10
N ALA A 147 17.71 -13.81 4.47
CA ALA A 147 18.16 -14.05 5.83
C ALA A 147 17.58 -13.03 6.83
N ILE A 148 17.49 -11.75 6.44
CA ILE A 148 16.82 -10.71 7.23
C ILE A 148 15.31 -10.96 7.32
N ALA A 149 14.68 -11.47 6.26
CA ALA A 149 13.27 -11.85 6.29
C ALA A 149 13.02 -13.03 7.25
N ILE A 150 13.90 -14.03 7.27
CA ILE A 150 13.83 -15.20 8.16
C ILE A 150 14.01 -14.80 9.63
N LEU A 151 14.86 -13.81 9.94
CA LEU A 151 15.01 -13.30 11.30
C LEU A 151 13.73 -12.65 11.84
N ARG A 152 12.83 -12.20 10.95
CA ARG A 152 11.56 -11.56 11.29
C ARG A 152 10.44 -12.55 11.67
N GLU A 153 10.66 -13.85 11.48
CA GLU A 153 9.70 -14.93 11.82
C GLU A 153 10.03 -15.64 13.15
N ARG A 154 11.06 -15.19 13.89
CA ARG A 154 11.53 -15.83 15.14
C ARG A 154 11.43 -14.97 16.40
N ASP A 155 10.84 -13.78 16.31
CA ASP A 155 10.47 -12.90 17.43
C ASP A 155 8.96 -12.60 17.38
#